data_AF-A0A2D8A9Y0-F1
#
_entry.id   AF-A0A2D8A9Y0-F1
#
_cell.length_a   1.000
_cell.length_b   1.000
_cell.length_c   1.000
_cell.angle_alpha   90.00
_cell.angle_beta   90.00
_cell.angle_gamma   90.00
#
_symmetry.space_group_name_H-M   'P 1'
#
loop_
_entity.id
_entity.type
_entity.pdbx_description
1 polymer ?
#
loop_
_entity_poly.entity_id
_entity_poly.type
_entity_poly.pdbx_seq_one_letter_code
_entity_poly.pdbx_strand_id
1 'polypeptide(L)'
;MYELANMTWEEVAAAVRQGVQTAVLPIGATEQHGPHMGCGMDSAIADTLCKTVAEKAEVILLPTLPYGCSVGHSKRWPGTMAMNPKTLIDVITDLGDWVKSSGIRRLVLVNGHVTNAAPLRCALEMLRARHDDLMIALVHTAQISERVKKAHHDDAEDWHANHAETALMMALHPGIVREDKLQEADDPDRTDGCVFSHPVNRTSKNGVTGKPSAATAADGEQLFTWMCDDLTALLNKAISEEPPLDQSYHHSILADSVFN
;
A
#
# COMPACT_ATOMS: atom_id res chain seq x y z
N MET A 1 11.22 5.26 16.93
CA MET A 1 10.23 4.54 16.11
C MET A 1 9.43 3.63 17.03
N TYR A 2 8.09 3.63 16.92
CA TYR A 2 7.24 2.66 17.58
C TYR A 2 6.91 1.54 16.60
N GLU A 3 7.68 0.45 16.60
CA GLU A 3 7.40 -0.72 15.76
C GLU A 3 6.65 -1.75 16.58
N LEU A 4 5.36 -1.97 16.28
CA LEU A 4 4.47 -2.77 17.12
C LEU A 4 4.99 -4.19 17.34
N ALA A 5 5.66 -4.79 16.35
CA ALA A 5 6.24 -6.12 16.44
C ALA A 5 7.30 -6.26 17.57
N ASN A 6 7.89 -5.15 17.99
CA ASN A 6 8.97 -5.08 18.98
C ASN A 6 8.53 -4.41 20.29
N MET A 7 7.25 -4.08 20.43
CA MET A 7 6.70 -3.43 21.63
C MET A 7 5.95 -4.42 22.50
N THR A 8 6.11 -4.29 23.81
CA THR A 8 5.21 -4.87 24.80
C THR A 8 3.88 -4.12 24.81
N TRP A 9 2.81 -4.78 25.29
CA TRP A 9 1.51 -4.11 25.42
C TRP A 9 1.54 -2.90 26.37
N GLU A 10 2.45 -2.89 27.36
CA GLU A 10 2.65 -1.75 28.27
C GLU A 10 3.27 -0.55 27.55
N GLU A 11 4.25 -0.78 26.67
CA GLU A 11 4.85 0.28 25.85
C GLU A 11 3.85 0.85 24.84
N VAL A 12 2.98 0.01 24.27
CA VAL A 12 1.87 0.50 23.41
C VAL A 12 0.94 1.39 24.22
N ALA A 13 0.51 0.94 25.40
CA ALA A 13 -0.36 1.75 26.27
C ALA A 13 0.31 3.07 26.69
N ALA A 14 1.62 3.06 26.95
CA ALA A 14 2.37 4.27 27.29
C ALA A 14 2.41 5.26 26.11
N ALA A 15 2.72 4.79 24.89
CA ALA A 15 2.76 5.62 23.69
C ALA A 15 1.41 6.29 23.40
N VAL A 16 0.31 5.52 23.48
CA VAL A 16 -1.04 6.05 23.28
C VAL A 16 -1.40 7.10 24.33
N ARG A 17 -1.08 6.86 25.61
CA ARG A 17 -1.29 7.84 26.70
C ARG A 17 -0.45 9.10 26.54
N GLN A 18 0.70 9.00 25.88
CA GLN A 18 1.57 10.13 25.56
C GLN A 18 1.13 10.89 24.30
N GLY A 19 0.07 10.45 23.62
CA GLY A 19 -0.53 11.15 22.48
C GLY A 19 -0.23 10.55 21.11
N VAL A 20 0.47 9.40 21.04
CA VAL A 20 0.69 8.70 19.76
C VAL A 20 -0.63 8.04 19.33
N GLN A 21 -1.34 8.70 18.42
CA GLN A 21 -2.70 8.30 18.01
C GLN A 21 -2.79 7.74 16.59
N THR A 22 -1.67 7.68 15.86
CA THR A 22 -1.62 7.26 14.46
C THR A 22 -0.91 5.92 14.31
N ALA A 23 -1.59 4.96 13.68
CA ALA A 23 -0.99 3.72 13.20
C ALA A 23 -0.80 3.75 11.69
N VAL A 24 0.28 3.12 11.22
CA VAL A 24 0.55 2.89 9.80
C VAL A 24 0.57 1.39 9.55
N LEU A 25 -0.28 0.90 8.64
CA LEU A 25 -0.30 -0.49 8.19
C LEU A 25 0.29 -0.60 6.78
N PRO A 26 1.50 -1.15 6.63
CA PRO A 26 2.05 -1.49 5.33
C PRO A 26 1.34 -2.73 4.79
N ILE A 27 0.94 -2.69 3.51
CA ILE A 27 0.20 -3.77 2.85
C ILE A 27 0.84 -4.02 1.50
N GLY A 28 1.40 -5.21 1.30
CA GLY A 28 1.91 -5.64 0.01
C GLY A 28 1.04 -6.71 -0.63
N ALA A 29 1.71 -7.54 -1.42
CA ALA A 29 1.22 -8.82 -1.90
C ALA A 29 2.41 -9.75 -2.18
N THR A 30 2.08 -10.99 -2.56
CA THR A 30 3.03 -12.00 -3.02
C THR A 30 2.57 -12.49 -4.38
N GLU A 31 3.24 -12.06 -5.45
CA GLU A 31 2.85 -12.37 -6.83
C GLU A 31 4.01 -12.39 -7.82
N GLN A 32 3.81 -13.10 -8.93
CA GLN A 32 4.77 -13.14 -10.03
C GLN A 32 5.16 -11.73 -10.49
N HIS A 33 6.44 -11.50 -10.74
CA HIS A 33 6.98 -10.23 -11.26
C HIS A 33 7.94 -10.51 -12.42
N GLY A 34 7.46 -11.27 -13.40
CA GLY A 34 8.25 -11.65 -14.55
C GLY A 34 9.38 -12.64 -14.24
N PRO A 35 10.28 -12.86 -15.20
CA PRO A 35 11.39 -13.80 -15.04
C PRO A 35 12.53 -13.25 -14.18
N HIS A 36 12.63 -11.91 -14.03
CA HIS A 36 13.77 -11.22 -13.44
C HIS A 36 13.59 -10.85 -11.97
N MET A 37 12.38 -10.85 -11.41
CA MET A 37 12.13 -10.35 -10.05
C MET A 37 11.37 -11.36 -9.19
N GLY A 38 11.81 -11.49 -7.93
CA GLY A 38 11.16 -12.36 -6.95
C GLY A 38 9.77 -11.88 -6.53
N CYS A 39 8.93 -12.81 -6.06
CA CYS A 39 7.50 -12.57 -5.88
C CYS A 39 7.10 -11.70 -4.68
N GLY A 40 8.05 -11.22 -3.87
CA GLY A 40 7.78 -10.48 -2.63
C GLY A 40 7.97 -8.97 -2.74
N MET A 41 8.15 -8.43 -3.96
CA MET A 41 8.52 -7.04 -4.20
C MET A 41 7.55 -6.04 -3.53
N ASP A 42 6.24 -6.19 -3.73
CA ASP A 42 5.23 -5.25 -3.22
C ASP A 42 5.31 -5.11 -1.70
N SER A 43 5.52 -6.24 -1.02
CA SER A 43 5.69 -6.30 0.43
C SER A 43 7.00 -5.67 0.88
N ALA A 44 8.09 -5.91 0.14
CA ALA A 44 9.40 -5.33 0.42
C ALA A 44 9.40 -3.80 0.27
N ILE A 45 8.76 -3.27 -0.77
CA ILE A 45 8.64 -1.81 -0.98
C ILE A 45 7.79 -1.19 0.13
N ALA A 46 6.60 -1.73 0.41
CA ALA A 46 5.71 -1.21 1.45
C ALA A 46 6.41 -1.21 2.83
N ASP A 47 7.06 -2.31 3.19
CA ASP A 47 7.79 -2.46 4.46
C ASP A 47 8.94 -1.45 4.58
N THR A 48 9.81 -1.40 3.57
CA THR A 48 11.00 -0.54 3.58
C THR A 48 10.61 0.93 3.63
N LEU A 49 9.67 1.36 2.77
CA LEU A 49 9.19 2.73 2.74
C LEU A 49 8.59 3.14 4.09
N CYS A 50 7.69 2.32 4.66
CA CYS A 50 7.03 2.66 5.91
C CYS A 50 7.99 2.67 7.09
N LYS A 51 8.95 1.75 7.16
CA LYS A 51 10.02 1.77 8.18
C LYS A 51 10.84 3.04 8.09
N THR A 52 11.36 3.37 6.90
CA THR A 52 12.17 4.58 6.68
C THR A 52 11.42 5.86 7.08
N VAL A 53 10.13 5.96 6.77
CA VAL A 53 9.33 7.13 7.12
C VAL A 53 8.96 7.14 8.62
N ALA A 54 8.65 5.98 9.21
CA ALA A 54 8.30 5.87 10.64
C ALA A 54 9.48 6.20 11.57
N GLU A 55 10.73 6.20 11.08
CA GLU A 55 11.87 6.73 11.85
C GLU A 55 11.73 8.23 12.15
N LYS A 56 11.00 8.95 11.30
CA LYS A 56 10.89 10.42 11.32
C LYS A 56 9.49 10.92 11.70
N ALA A 57 8.55 10.02 11.99
CA ALA A 57 7.16 10.34 12.30
C ALA A 57 6.72 9.70 13.63
N GLU A 58 5.87 10.41 14.38
CA GLU A 58 5.29 9.91 15.64
C GLU A 58 4.10 8.97 15.35
N VAL A 59 4.41 7.79 14.81
CA VAL A 59 3.44 6.75 14.43
C VAL A 59 3.79 5.40 15.03
N ILE A 60 2.77 4.56 15.24
CA ILE A 60 2.95 3.12 15.49
C ILE A 60 2.94 2.40 14.15
N LEU A 61 4.08 1.83 13.76
CA LEU A 61 4.20 1.00 12.58
C LEU A 61 3.70 -0.42 12.90
N LEU A 62 2.65 -0.85 12.21
CA LEU A 62 2.10 -2.19 12.32
C LEU A 62 2.91 -3.19 11.47
N PRO A 63 2.86 -4.49 11.78
CA PRO A 63 3.48 -5.52 10.95
C PRO A 63 2.94 -5.49 9.52
N THR A 64 3.84 -5.52 8.53
CA THR A 64 3.49 -5.57 7.11
C THR A 64 2.62 -6.78 6.79
N LEU A 65 1.50 -6.58 6.09
CA LEU A 65 0.67 -7.67 5.56
C LEU A 65 1.25 -8.14 4.21
N PRO A 66 1.81 -9.36 4.11
CA PRO A 66 2.59 -9.77 2.93
C PRO A 66 1.74 -10.39 1.81
N TYR A 67 0.42 -10.52 2.00
CA TYR A 67 -0.49 -11.17 1.08
C TYR A 67 -1.65 -10.24 0.75
N GLY A 68 -1.97 -10.16 -0.54
CA GLY A 68 -2.98 -9.26 -1.09
C GLY A 68 -3.86 -9.92 -2.15
N CYS A 69 -4.53 -9.11 -2.96
CA CYS A 69 -5.53 -9.53 -3.93
C CYS A 69 -4.97 -9.77 -5.34
N SER A 70 -4.09 -10.75 -5.51
CA SER A 70 -3.42 -11.01 -6.79
C SER A 70 -4.15 -11.99 -7.73
N VAL A 71 -5.49 -12.09 -7.63
CA VAL A 71 -6.27 -13.12 -8.35
C VAL A 71 -6.20 -13.00 -9.88
N GLY A 72 -5.91 -11.79 -10.39
CA GLY A 72 -5.73 -11.51 -11.82
C GLY A 72 -4.43 -12.04 -12.43
N HIS A 73 -3.42 -12.37 -11.62
CA HIS A 73 -2.11 -12.86 -12.08
C HIS A 73 -2.19 -14.29 -12.64
N SER A 74 -3.34 -14.94 -12.48
CA SER A 74 -3.69 -16.26 -13.00
C SER A 74 -2.80 -17.39 -12.44
N LYS A 75 -3.08 -18.63 -12.86
CA LYS A 75 -2.25 -19.81 -12.52
C LYS A 75 -1.16 -20.10 -13.56
N ARG A 76 -0.98 -19.23 -14.56
CA ARG A 76 0.00 -19.45 -15.65
C ARG A 76 1.44 -19.45 -15.12
N TRP A 77 1.73 -18.61 -14.13
CA TRP A 77 3.05 -18.52 -13.50
C TRP A 77 2.95 -18.92 -12.02
N PRO A 78 3.88 -19.75 -11.51
CA PRO A 78 3.88 -20.15 -10.10
C PRO A 78 4.39 -19.01 -9.19
N GLY A 79 4.07 -19.09 -7.90
CA GLY A 79 4.58 -18.18 -6.86
C GLY A 79 3.54 -17.20 -6.31
N THR A 80 2.51 -16.86 -7.09
CA THR A 80 1.43 -15.99 -6.59
C THR A 80 0.62 -16.65 -5.48
N MET A 81 0.49 -15.95 -4.36
CA MET A 81 -0.39 -16.28 -3.25
C MET A 81 -1.42 -15.17 -3.06
N ALA A 82 -2.63 -15.40 -3.55
CA ALA A 82 -3.69 -14.40 -3.62
C ALA A 82 -4.82 -14.67 -2.63
N MET A 83 -5.24 -13.62 -1.91
CA MET A 83 -6.50 -13.61 -1.18
C MET A 83 -7.67 -13.26 -2.10
N ASN A 84 -8.87 -13.73 -1.75
CA ASN A 84 -10.09 -13.20 -2.34
C ASN A 84 -10.29 -11.74 -1.86
N PRO A 85 -10.81 -10.83 -2.70
CA PRO A 85 -11.13 -9.46 -2.28
C PRO A 85 -11.98 -9.38 -1.00
N LYS A 86 -12.96 -10.27 -0.83
CA LYS A 86 -13.78 -10.32 0.39
C LYS A 86 -12.94 -10.67 1.63
N THR A 87 -12.04 -11.63 1.50
CA THR A 87 -11.13 -11.99 2.58
C THR A 87 -10.23 -10.82 2.97
N LEU A 88 -9.70 -10.06 2.00
CA LEU A 88 -8.90 -8.88 2.33
C LEU A 88 -9.74 -7.79 3.00
N ILE A 89 -10.99 -7.59 2.58
CA ILE A 89 -11.92 -6.68 3.25
C ILE A 89 -12.09 -7.08 4.72
N ASP A 90 -12.41 -8.35 4.97
CA ASP A 90 -12.65 -8.86 6.32
C ASP A 90 -11.39 -8.73 7.19
N VAL A 91 -10.22 -9.14 6.68
CA VAL A 91 -8.93 -9.02 7.40
C VAL A 91 -8.66 -7.57 7.80
N ILE A 92 -8.79 -6.62 6.87
CA ILE A 92 -8.46 -5.22 7.13
C ILE A 92 -9.48 -4.58 8.07
N THR A 93 -10.75 -4.96 7.96
CA THR A 93 -11.79 -4.54 8.90
C THR A 93 -11.48 -5.05 10.31
N ASP A 94 -11.13 -6.33 10.46
CA ASP A 94 -10.79 -6.90 11.77
C ASP A 94 -9.54 -6.24 12.38
N LEU A 95 -8.50 -5.99 11.57
CA LEU A 95 -7.31 -5.29 12.03
C LEU A 95 -7.62 -3.85 12.45
N GLY A 96 -8.48 -3.15 11.71
CA GLY A 96 -8.93 -1.80 12.06
C GLY A 96 -9.67 -1.75 13.41
N ASP A 97 -10.51 -2.76 13.69
CA ASP A 97 -11.18 -2.90 15.00
C ASP A 97 -10.16 -3.08 16.14
N TRP A 98 -9.12 -3.88 15.94
CA TRP A 98 -8.06 -4.07 16.94
C TRP A 98 -7.22 -2.82 17.15
N VAL A 99 -6.87 -2.09 16.08
CA VAL A 99 -6.22 -0.78 16.16
C VAL A 99 -7.06 0.17 17.01
N LYS A 100 -8.36 0.26 16.73
CA LYS A 100 -9.29 1.08 17.49
C LYS A 100 -9.36 0.70 18.97
N SER A 101 -9.46 -0.59 19.26
CA SER A 101 -9.53 -1.11 20.63
C SER A 101 -8.27 -0.81 21.45
N SER A 102 -7.13 -0.62 20.77
CA SER A 102 -5.85 -0.27 21.41
C SER A 102 -5.75 1.22 21.78
N GLY A 103 -6.81 2.00 21.54
CA GLY A 103 -6.87 3.43 21.85
C GLY A 103 -6.37 4.34 20.73
N ILE A 104 -5.91 3.78 19.61
CA ILE A 104 -5.47 4.51 18.43
C ILE A 104 -6.72 5.13 17.75
N ARG A 105 -6.54 6.29 17.12
CA ARG A 105 -7.63 7.11 16.54
C ARG A 105 -7.43 7.45 15.07
N ARG A 106 -6.24 7.16 14.52
CA ARG A 106 -5.91 7.38 13.11
C ARG A 106 -5.23 6.13 12.54
N LEU A 107 -5.67 5.67 11.39
CA LEU A 107 -5.10 4.52 10.68
C LEU A 107 -4.76 4.89 9.24
N VAL A 108 -3.49 4.79 8.86
CA VAL A 108 -3.04 4.98 7.49
C VAL A 108 -2.70 3.62 6.89
N LEU A 109 -3.47 3.20 5.89
CA LEU A 109 -3.18 2.01 5.08
C LEU A 109 -2.23 2.43 3.96
N VAL A 110 -1.00 1.91 3.96
CA VAL A 110 -0.01 2.17 2.90
C VAL A 110 0.09 0.93 2.01
N ASN A 111 -0.51 1.03 0.83
CA ASN A 111 -0.70 -0.07 -0.09
C ASN A 111 0.36 -0.07 -1.20
N GLY A 112 1.14 -1.15 -1.26
CA GLY A 112 2.16 -1.43 -2.26
C GLY A 112 1.68 -2.15 -3.51
N HIS A 113 0.39 -2.51 -3.60
CA HIS A 113 -0.14 -3.36 -4.68
C HIS A 113 -1.41 -2.79 -5.33
N VAL A 114 -1.47 -2.73 -6.66
CA VAL A 114 -2.57 -2.11 -7.40
C VAL A 114 -3.93 -2.74 -7.08
N THR A 115 -4.04 -4.07 -7.15
CA THR A 115 -5.35 -4.73 -7.06
C THR A 115 -5.88 -4.85 -5.62
N ASN A 116 -5.07 -4.49 -4.62
CA ASN A 116 -5.55 -4.26 -3.26
C ASN A 116 -6.44 -3.00 -3.16
N ALA A 117 -6.35 -2.05 -4.09
CA ALA A 117 -6.99 -0.74 -3.95
C ALA A 117 -8.51 -0.82 -3.70
N ALA A 118 -9.24 -1.61 -4.50
CA ALA A 118 -10.67 -1.76 -4.35
C ALA A 118 -11.10 -2.39 -3.00
N PRO A 119 -10.59 -3.57 -2.59
CA PRO A 119 -10.94 -4.15 -1.31
C PRO A 119 -10.50 -3.29 -0.11
N LEU A 120 -9.34 -2.64 -0.17
CA LEU A 120 -8.93 -1.70 0.89
C LEU A 120 -9.85 -0.50 0.99
N ARG A 121 -10.33 0.04 -0.14
CA ARG A 121 -11.32 1.12 -0.16
C ARG A 121 -12.64 0.68 0.49
N CYS A 122 -13.09 -0.55 0.22
CA CYS A 122 -14.29 -1.11 0.86
C CYS A 122 -14.13 -1.26 2.37
N ALA A 123 -13.00 -1.82 2.84
CA ALA A 123 -12.71 -1.98 4.27
C ALA A 123 -12.67 -0.62 4.98
N LEU A 124 -12.05 0.38 4.35
CA LEU A 124 -12.01 1.75 4.85
C LEU A 124 -13.43 2.31 5.07
N GLU A 125 -14.33 2.15 4.11
CA GLU A 125 -15.73 2.62 4.26
C GLU A 125 -16.47 1.89 5.39
N MET A 126 -16.26 0.58 5.54
CA MET A 126 -16.85 -0.19 6.64
C MET A 126 -16.35 0.29 8.00
N LEU A 127 -15.05 0.54 8.13
CA LEU A 127 -14.45 1.01 9.39
C LEU A 127 -14.91 2.43 9.74
N ARG A 128 -15.01 3.35 8.77
CA ARG A 128 -15.54 4.71 9.00
C ARG A 128 -16.98 4.70 9.50
N ALA A 129 -17.82 3.83 8.95
CA ALA A 129 -19.21 3.70 9.39
C ALA A 129 -19.33 3.03 10.76
N ARG A 130 -18.38 2.15 11.12
CA ARG A 130 -18.37 1.42 12.40
C ARG A 130 -17.78 2.24 13.55
N HIS A 131 -16.78 3.05 13.26
CA HIS A 131 -16.01 3.83 14.24
C HIS A 131 -15.94 5.30 13.81
N ASP A 132 -16.93 6.06 14.24
CA ASP A 132 -17.07 7.49 13.93
C ASP A 132 -15.82 8.33 14.31
N ASP A 133 -15.15 7.96 15.41
CA ASP A 133 -13.94 8.60 15.92
C ASP A 133 -12.65 7.83 15.52
N LEU A 134 -12.65 7.13 14.38
CA LEU A 134 -11.46 6.56 13.75
C LEU A 134 -11.27 7.17 12.36
N MET A 135 -10.27 8.04 12.22
CA MET A 135 -9.89 8.60 10.91
C MET A 135 -9.04 7.59 10.14
N ILE A 136 -9.35 7.38 8.86
CA ILE A 136 -8.66 6.37 8.04
C ILE A 136 -8.27 6.94 6.69
N ALA A 137 -7.02 6.74 6.31
CA ALA A 137 -6.49 7.08 4.99
C ALA A 137 -6.02 5.83 4.24
N LEU A 138 -6.19 5.83 2.92
CA LEU A 138 -5.60 4.84 2.02
C LEU A 138 -4.62 5.56 1.09
N VAL A 139 -3.36 5.16 1.15
CA VAL A 139 -2.25 5.73 0.37
C VAL A 139 -1.67 4.62 -0.50
N HIS A 140 -1.49 4.89 -1.80
CA HIS A 140 -0.88 3.95 -2.73
C HIS A 140 0.57 4.35 -2.98
N THR A 141 1.53 3.43 -2.79
CA THR A 141 2.96 3.75 -2.89
C THR A 141 3.37 4.30 -4.26
N ALA A 142 2.76 3.78 -5.33
CA ALA A 142 2.98 4.24 -6.71
C ALA A 142 2.30 5.58 -7.04
N GLN A 143 1.45 6.12 -6.15
CA GLN A 143 0.63 7.32 -6.41
C GLN A 143 0.65 8.33 -5.25
N ILE A 144 1.70 8.30 -4.41
CA ILE A 144 1.83 9.22 -3.26
C ILE A 144 1.89 10.68 -3.73
N SER A 145 2.44 10.92 -4.92
CA SER A 145 2.51 12.23 -5.57
C SER A 145 2.51 12.10 -7.09
N GLU A 146 2.26 13.20 -7.80
CA GLU A 146 2.30 13.22 -9.27
C GLU A 146 3.67 12.83 -9.85
N ARG A 147 4.79 13.17 -9.19
CA ARG A 147 6.13 12.78 -9.65
C ARG A 147 6.37 11.28 -9.51
N VAL A 148 5.91 10.67 -8.41
CA VAL A 148 6.00 9.22 -8.18
C VAL A 148 5.10 8.48 -9.15
N LYS A 149 3.87 8.97 -9.35
CA LYS A 149 2.93 8.41 -10.33
C LYS A 149 3.50 8.45 -11.74
N LYS A 150 4.03 9.61 -12.17
CA LYS A 150 4.64 9.73 -13.50
C LYS A 150 5.78 8.72 -13.69
N ALA A 151 6.60 8.49 -12.68
CA ALA A 151 7.70 7.52 -12.78
C ALA A 151 7.19 6.08 -12.98
N HIS A 152 6.14 5.67 -12.27
CA HIS A 152 5.57 4.32 -12.42
C HIS A 152 4.88 4.11 -13.77
N HIS A 153 4.28 5.16 -14.33
CA HIS A 153 3.60 5.11 -15.64
C HIS A 153 4.51 5.43 -16.84
N ASP A 154 5.82 5.61 -16.66
CA ASP A 154 6.68 6.19 -17.72
C ASP A 154 6.82 5.29 -18.96
N ASP A 155 6.66 3.97 -18.80
CA ASP A 155 6.83 2.97 -19.86
C ASP A 155 5.58 2.08 -20.12
N ALA A 156 4.51 2.22 -19.32
CA ALA A 156 3.24 1.51 -19.47
C ALA A 156 2.11 2.19 -18.66
N GLU A 157 0.85 2.09 -19.12
CA GLU A 157 -0.32 2.58 -18.38
C GLU A 157 -0.86 1.51 -17.40
N ASP A 158 -0.81 0.24 -17.79
CA ASP A 158 -1.08 -0.94 -16.92
C ASP A 158 0.25 -1.63 -16.57
N TRP A 159 1.14 -0.91 -15.89
CA TRP A 159 2.50 -1.37 -15.60
C TRP A 159 2.51 -2.56 -14.62
N HIS A 160 3.49 -3.45 -14.80
CA HIS A 160 3.76 -4.55 -13.87
C HIS A 160 5.19 -5.07 -14.03
N ALA A 161 5.95 -5.15 -12.94
CA ALA A 161 7.38 -5.48 -12.96
C ALA A 161 8.19 -4.61 -13.94
N ASN A 162 7.76 -3.36 -14.13
CA ASN A 162 8.27 -2.44 -15.15
C ASN A 162 9.59 -1.78 -14.73
N HIS A 163 10.01 -0.73 -15.44
CA HIS A 163 11.19 0.06 -15.11
C HIS A 163 11.20 0.53 -13.65
N ALA A 164 10.13 1.17 -13.19
CA ALA A 164 10.08 1.81 -11.86
C ALA A 164 10.22 0.79 -10.71
N GLU A 165 9.45 -0.30 -10.75
CA GLU A 165 9.49 -1.33 -9.72
C GLU A 165 10.83 -2.06 -9.70
N THR A 166 11.38 -2.35 -10.88
CA THR A 166 12.68 -3.00 -11.00
C THR A 166 13.79 -2.09 -10.48
N ALA A 167 13.77 -0.79 -10.83
CA ALA A 167 14.72 0.19 -10.36
C ALA A 167 14.70 0.31 -8.83
N LEU A 168 13.50 0.41 -8.23
CA LEU A 168 13.33 0.40 -6.77
C LEU A 168 13.93 -0.86 -6.14
N MET A 169 13.76 -2.02 -6.75
CA MET A 169 14.32 -3.27 -6.23
C MET A 169 15.83 -3.40 -6.41
N MET A 170 16.39 -2.88 -7.50
CA MET A 170 17.85 -2.81 -7.68
C MET A 170 18.49 -1.94 -6.60
N ALA A 171 17.83 -0.85 -6.19
CA ALA A 171 18.33 0.04 -5.14
C ALA A 171 18.16 -0.54 -3.73
N LEU A 172 16.98 -1.07 -3.42
CA LEU A 172 16.59 -1.39 -2.04
C LEU A 172 16.86 -2.85 -1.66
N HIS A 173 16.64 -3.78 -2.60
CA HIS A 173 16.72 -5.23 -2.35
C HIS A 173 17.36 -5.95 -3.54
N PRO A 174 18.62 -5.64 -3.93
CA PRO A 174 19.21 -6.14 -5.17
C PRO A 174 19.21 -7.67 -5.31
N GLY A 175 19.24 -8.40 -4.19
CA GLY A 175 19.17 -9.87 -4.19
C GLY A 175 17.85 -10.47 -4.71
N ILE A 176 16.78 -9.69 -4.83
CA ILE A 176 15.50 -10.14 -5.41
C ILE A 176 15.48 -10.02 -6.95
N VAL A 177 16.41 -9.26 -7.53
CA VAL A 177 16.55 -9.04 -8.97
C VAL A 177 17.52 -10.08 -9.57
N ARG A 178 17.26 -10.49 -10.81
CA ARG A 178 18.12 -11.37 -11.62
C ARG A 178 18.57 -10.56 -12.84
N GLU A 179 19.70 -9.87 -12.69
CA GLU A 179 20.23 -8.97 -13.71
C GLU A 179 20.44 -9.67 -15.06
N ASP A 180 20.82 -10.95 -15.04
CA ASP A 180 21.02 -11.79 -16.23
C ASP A 180 19.73 -12.03 -17.05
N LYS A 181 18.56 -11.73 -16.48
CA LYS A 181 17.25 -11.92 -17.12
C LYS A 181 16.58 -10.62 -17.56
N LEU A 182 17.13 -9.47 -17.20
CA LEU A 182 16.51 -8.16 -17.49
C LEU A 182 16.28 -7.93 -18.98
N GLN A 183 17.26 -8.29 -19.81
CA GLN A 183 17.20 -8.08 -21.27
C GLN A 183 16.12 -8.94 -21.96
N GLU A 184 15.63 -9.99 -21.31
CA GLU A 184 14.57 -10.87 -21.82
C GLU A 184 13.21 -10.60 -21.18
N ALA A 185 13.15 -9.68 -20.21
CA ALA A 185 11.97 -9.45 -19.38
C ALA A 185 10.97 -8.44 -19.99
N ASP A 186 11.41 -7.55 -20.87
CA ASP A 186 10.56 -6.54 -21.48
C ASP A 186 9.34 -7.16 -22.18
N ASP A 187 8.16 -6.60 -21.92
CA ASP A 187 6.93 -6.98 -22.59
C ASP A 187 6.01 -5.75 -22.68
N PRO A 188 5.54 -5.34 -23.87
CA PRO A 188 4.80 -4.10 -24.03
C PRO A 188 3.42 -4.17 -23.37
N ASP A 189 2.91 -2.99 -23.00
CA ASP A 189 1.51 -2.81 -22.65
C ASP A 189 0.60 -3.11 -23.86
N ARG A 190 -0.36 -4.02 -23.66
CA ARG A 190 -1.35 -4.45 -24.66
C ARG A 190 -2.77 -4.05 -24.27
N THR A 191 -2.91 -3.26 -23.21
CA THR A 191 -4.21 -2.84 -22.68
C THR A 191 -4.67 -1.50 -23.24
N ASP A 192 -3.79 -0.78 -23.94
CA ASP A 192 -4.15 0.49 -24.58
C ASP A 192 -5.35 0.32 -25.52
N GLY A 193 -6.33 1.21 -25.37
CA GLY A 193 -7.60 1.19 -26.08
C GLY A 193 -8.56 0.04 -25.71
N CYS A 194 -8.21 -0.84 -24.78
CA CYS A 194 -9.11 -1.90 -24.33
C CYS A 194 -10.20 -1.35 -23.40
N VAL A 195 -11.45 -1.78 -23.63
CA VAL A 195 -12.58 -1.47 -22.75
C VAL A 195 -12.73 -2.52 -21.63
N PHE A 196 -12.35 -3.76 -21.92
CA PHE A 196 -12.49 -4.87 -20.99
C PHE A 196 -11.21 -5.11 -20.19
N SER A 197 -11.35 -5.42 -18.90
CA SER A 197 -10.24 -5.89 -18.07
C SER A 197 -9.98 -7.38 -18.33
N HIS A 198 -8.71 -7.73 -18.44
CA HIS A 198 -8.27 -9.09 -18.73
C HIS A 198 -7.27 -9.56 -17.66
N PRO A 199 -7.24 -10.86 -17.30
CA PRO A 199 -6.21 -11.39 -16.42
C PRO A 199 -4.84 -11.33 -17.10
N VAL A 200 -3.77 -11.22 -16.32
CA VAL A 200 -2.40 -10.96 -16.79
C VAL A 200 -1.93 -11.96 -17.86
N ASN A 201 -2.38 -13.22 -17.79
CA ASN A 201 -2.04 -14.23 -18.79
C ASN A 201 -2.58 -13.96 -20.21
N ARG A 202 -3.48 -13.00 -20.37
CA ARG A 202 -4.04 -12.55 -21.65
C ARG A 202 -3.39 -11.25 -22.15
N THR A 203 -2.76 -10.47 -21.27
CA THR A 203 -2.13 -9.18 -21.60
C THR A 203 -0.61 -9.27 -21.67
N SER A 204 -0.01 -10.24 -20.96
CA SER A 204 1.44 -10.45 -20.91
C SER A 204 1.87 -11.86 -21.35
N LYS A 205 3.06 -11.94 -21.95
CA LYS A 205 3.72 -13.19 -22.39
C LYS A 205 4.51 -13.85 -21.26
N ASN A 206 5.09 -13.05 -20.38
CA ASN A 206 6.02 -13.50 -19.33
C ASN A 206 5.64 -13.02 -17.92
N GLY A 207 4.56 -12.23 -17.81
CA GLY A 207 4.06 -11.66 -16.57
C GLY A 207 4.39 -10.19 -16.38
N VAL A 208 5.32 -9.62 -17.15
CA VAL A 208 5.73 -8.21 -17.14
C VAL A 208 4.82 -7.37 -18.04
N THR A 209 4.67 -6.09 -17.70
CA THR A 209 4.18 -5.04 -18.59
C THR A 209 5.06 -3.80 -18.41
N GLY A 210 5.95 -3.52 -19.36
CA GLY A 210 6.93 -2.43 -19.32
C GLY A 210 8.33 -2.86 -19.78
N LYS A 211 9.34 -2.06 -19.42
CA LYS A 211 10.74 -2.19 -19.84
C LYS A 211 11.71 -2.25 -18.64
N PRO A 212 11.66 -3.32 -17.82
CA PRO A 212 12.65 -3.52 -16.75
C PRO A 212 14.10 -3.55 -17.25
N SER A 213 14.36 -3.86 -18.52
CA SER A 213 15.71 -3.88 -19.10
C SER A 213 16.45 -2.54 -19.02
N ALA A 214 15.71 -1.44 -18.90
CA ALA A 214 16.25 -0.08 -18.82
C ALA A 214 16.45 0.41 -17.38
N ALA A 215 16.04 -0.37 -16.38
CA ALA A 215 16.10 0.03 -14.98
C ALA A 215 17.55 0.12 -14.47
N THR A 216 17.81 1.12 -13.63
CA THR A 216 19.09 1.25 -12.92
C THR A 216 18.85 1.45 -11.42
N ALA A 217 19.84 1.07 -10.59
CA ALA A 217 19.77 1.33 -9.15
C ALA A 217 19.67 2.84 -8.85
N ALA A 218 20.33 3.69 -9.63
CA ALA A 218 20.28 5.15 -9.47
C ALA A 218 18.86 5.71 -9.69
N ASP A 219 18.12 5.19 -10.66
CA ASP A 219 16.70 5.55 -10.86
C ASP A 219 15.88 5.17 -9.62
N GLY A 220 16.15 3.99 -9.05
CA GLY A 220 15.50 3.49 -7.85
C GLY A 220 15.79 4.32 -6.60
N GLU A 221 17.04 4.71 -6.39
CA GLU A 221 17.45 5.60 -5.28
C GLU A 221 16.73 6.95 -5.36
N GLN A 222 16.66 7.52 -6.58
CA GLN A 222 15.97 8.79 -6.80
C GLN A 222 14.46 8.67 -6.56
N LEU A 223 13.82 7.62 -7.09
CA LEU A 223 12.39 7.38 -6.92
C LEU A 223 12.04 7.11 -5.45
N PHE A 224 12.83 6.29 -4.76
CA PHE A 224 12.64 6.00 -3.34
C PHE A 224 12.78 7.24 -2.46
N THR A 225 13.73 8.14 -2.80
CA THR A 225 13.86 9.43 -2.11
C THR A 225 12.59 10.26 -2.24
N TRP A 226 12.02 10.35 -3.44
CA TRP A 226 10.73 11.05 -3.65
C TRP A 226 9.60 10.42 -2.84
N MET A 227 9.50 9.08 -2.87
CA MET A 227 8.48 8.36 -2.11
C MET A 227 8.60 8.62 -0.60
N CYS A 228 9.82 8.61 -0.05
CA CYS A 228 10.07 8.91 1.37
C CYS A 228 9.67 10.35 1.72
N ASP A 229 10.11 11.33 0.93
CA ASP A 229 9.81 12.74 1.16
C ASP A 229 8.29 12.99 1.15
N ASP A 230 7.62 12.48 0.12
CA ASP A 230 6.20 12.72 -0.11
C ASP A 230 5.33 12.01 0.94
N LEU A 231 5.67 10.76 1.31
CA LEU A 231 4.96 10.04 2.36
C LEU A 231 5.19 10.67 3.74
N THR A 232 6.41 11.14 4.03
CA THR A 232 6.71 11.85 5.29
C THR A 232 5.85 13.10 5.41
N ALA A 233 5.77 13.91 4.34
CA ALA A 233 4.94 15.10 4.32
C ALA A 233 3.44 14.77 4.54
N LEU A 234 2.95 13.70 3.89
CA LEU A 234 1.58 13.22 4.05
C LEU A 234 1.31 12.76 5.49
N LEU A 235 2.19 11.96 6.09
CA LEU A 235 2.00 11.47 7.47
C LEU A 235 2.05 12.60 8.49
N ASN A 236 2.94 13.59 8.34
CA ASN A 236 2.98 14.75 9.22
C ASN A 236 1.67 15.54 9.18
N LYS A 237 1.06 15.66 8.00
CA LYS A 237 -0.28 16.23 7.87
C LYS A 237 -1.31 15.34 8.58
N ALA A 238 -1.30 14.04 8.32
CA ALA A 238 -2.28 13.10 8.88
C ALA A 238 -2.25 13.05 10.42
N ILE A 239 -1.08 13.17 11.05
CA ILE A 239 -0.90 13.15 12.52
C ILE A 239 -1.59 14.35 13.20
N SER A 240 -1.63 15.50 12.52
CA SER A 240 -2.20 16.75 13.06
C SER A 240 -3.60 17.06 12.50
N GLU A 241 -4.11 16.24 11.59
CA GLU A 241 -5.41 16.45 10.97
C GLU A 241 -6.54 16.11 11.95
N GLU A 242 -7.56 16.97 11.94
CA GLU A 242 -8.80 16.82 12.69
C GLU A 242 -9.98 16.80 11.71
N PRO A 243 -11.13 16.20 12.08
CA PRO A 243 -12.34 16.28 11.29
C PRO A 243 -12.72 17.74 11.00
N PRO A 244 -13.12 18.09 9.76
CA PRO A 244 -13.52 19.46 9.44
C PRO A 244 -14.76 19.95 10.22
N LEU A 245 -15.58 19.03 10.72
CA LEU A 245 -16.79 19.28 11.51
C LEU A 245 -16.89 18.24 12.62
N ASP A 246 -17.42 18.64 13.78
CA ASP A 246 -17.58 17.80 14.97
C ASP A 246 -18.97 17.12 15.03
N GLN A 247 -19.46 16.64 13.89
CA GLN A 247 -20.76 15.98 13.79
C GLN A 247 -20.57 14.47 13.85
N SER A 248 -21.25 13.83 14.80
CA SER A 248 -21.17 12.37 14.94
C SER A 248 -21.96 11.66 13.85
N TYR A 249 -21.39 10.60 13.28
CA TYR A 249 -22.07 9.65 12.39
C TYR A 249 -23.35 9.06 13.00
N HIS A 250 -23.41 8.93 14.33
CA HIS A 250 -24.53 8.34 15.05
C HIS A 250 -25.59 9.35 15.49
N HIS A 251 -25.32 10.65 15.34
CA HIS A 251 -26.29 11.70 15.64
C HIS A 251 -27.23 11.90 14.46
N SER A 252 -28.54 11.81 14.71
CA SER A 252 -29.57 12.10 13.72
C SER A 252 -30.22 13.44 14.02
N ILE A 253 -30.36 14.29 13.00
CA ILE A 253 -31.12 15.55 13.10
C ILE A 253 -32.60 15.35 13.49
N LEU A 254 -33.14 14.13 13.35
CA LEU A 254 -34.48 13.79 13.81
C LEU A 254 -34.57 13.66 15.34
N ALA A 255 -33.43 13.46 16.01
CA ALA A 255 -33.34 13.48 17.47
C ALA A 255 -33.27 14.91 18.03
N ASP A 256 -32.93 15.89 17.19
CA ASP A 256 -32.98 17.30 17.57
C ASP A 256 -34.46 17.71 17.62
N SER A 257 -34.95 18.01 18.81
CA SER A 257 -36.35 18.38 19.05
C SER A 257 -36.69 19.72 18.40
N VAL A 258 -36.93 19.73 17.10
CA VAL A 258 -37.39 20.89 16.31
C VAL A 258 -38.57 20.49 15.44
N PHE A 259 -39.61 19.98 16.09
CA PHE A 259 -41.00 20.07 15.62
C PHE A 259 -41.91 20.25 16.83
N ASN A 260 -41.90 21.47 17.39
CA ASN A 260 -43.00 22.02 18.20
C ASN A 260 -43.57 23.22 17.43
#